data_AF-A0A2W4UGJ1-F1
#
_entry.id   AF-A0A2W4UGJ1-F1
#
_cell.length_a   1.000
_cell.length_b   1.000
_cell.length_c   1.000
_cell.angle_alpha   90.00
_cell.angle_beta   90.00
_cell.angle_gamma   90.00
#
_symmetry.space_group_name_H-M   'P 1'
#
loop_
_entity.id
_entity.type
_entity.pdbx_description
1 polymer ?
#
loop_
_entity_poly.entity_id
_entity_poly.type
_entity_poly.pdbx_seq_one_letter_code
_entity_poly.pdbx_strand_id
1 'polypeptide(L)' 'MSLLATVERHLRRRAIPPSRFGRDVVGDPRFVFDLRRGREPRPAMADRVLAFIAREVNDNDRKGVA' A
#
# COMPACT_ATOMS: atom_id res chain seq x y z
N MET A 1 0.01 13.58 -5.87
CA MET A 1 -0.68 12.70 -4.89
C MET A 1 0.38 12.12 -3.97
N SER A 2 0.21 12.14 -2.64
CA SER A 2 1.23 11.60 -1.71
C SER A 2 1.19 10.07 -1.63
N LEU A 3 2.27 9.46 -1.17
CA LEU A 3 2.33 8.01 -0.94
C LEU A 3 1.22 7.56 0.03
N LEU A 4 1.02 8.29 1.14
CA LEU A 4 -0.03 8.00 2.11
C LEU A 4 -1.41 7.98 1.46
N ALA A 5 -1.75 8.96 0.63
CA ALA A 5 -3.05 9.02 -0.04
C ALA A 5 -3.28 7.81 -0.98
N THR A 6 -2.23 7.36 -1.67
CA THR A 6 -2.28 6.18 -2.52
C THR A 6 -2.48 4.90 -1.70
N VAL A 7 -1.74 4.75 -0.60
CA VAL A 7 -1.88 3.60 0.32
C VAL A 7 -3.29 3.57 0.92
N GLU A 8 -3.80 4.66 1.49
CA GLU A 8 -5.14 4.73 2.09
C GLU A 8 -6.25 4.37 1.10
N ARG A 9 -6.14 4.85 -0.15
CA ARG A 9 -7.09 4.49 -1.21
C ARG A 9 -7.08 2.98 -1.47
N HIS A 10 -5.89 2.37 -1.53
CA HIS A 10 -5.75 0.93 -1.76
C HIS A 10 -6.33 0.12 -0.60
N LEU A 11 -6.01 0.48 0.65
CA LEU A 11 -6.54 -0.18 1.85
C LEU A 11 -8.07 -0.14 1.87
N ARG A 12 -8.65 1.04 1.62
CA ARG A 12 -10.11 1.22 1.61
C ARG A 12 -10.79 0.38 0.52
N ARG A 13 -10.25 0.40 -0.71
CA ARG A 13 -10.83 -0.35 -1.83
C ARG A 13 -10.82 -1.87 -1.61
N ARG A 14 -9.90 -2.37 -0.80
CA ARG A 14 -9.70 -3.81 -0.58
C ARG A 14 -10.05 -4.31 0.81
N ALA A 15 -10.50 -3.42 1.70
CA ALA A 15 -10.69 -3.72 3.12
C ALA A 15 -9.48 -4.39 3.78
N ILE A 16 -8.25 -3.98 3.40
CA ILE A 16 -7.01 -4.52 3.98
C ILE A 16 -6.68 -3.75 5.27
N PRO A 17 -6.43 -4.42 6.40
CA PRO A 17 -5.93 -3.77 7.61
C PRO A 17 -4.56 -3.10 7.38
N PRO A 18 -4.33 -1.86 7.87
CA PRO A 18 -3.05 -1.16 7.68
C PRO A 18 -1.82 -1.97 8.15
N SER A 19 -1.98 -2.72 9.25
CA SER A 19 -0.92 -3.55 9.83
C SER A 19 -0.57 -4.76 8.97
N ARG A 20 -1.56 -5.33 8.27
CA ARG A 20 -1.35 -6.41 7.31
C ARG A 20 -0.59 -5.90 6.10
N PHE A 21 -1.04 -4.78 5.52
CA PHE A 21 -0.37 -4.17 4.38
C PHE A 21 1.10 -3.85 4.66
N GLY A 22 1.40 -3.22 5.81
CA GLY A 22 2.79 -2.92 6.17
C GLY A 22 3.66 -4.17 6.26
N ARG A 23 3.11 -5.26 6.82
CA ARG A 23 3.80 -6.56 6.90
C ARG A 23 4.04 -7.17 5.52
N ASP A 24 3.02 -7.20 4.68
CA ASP A 24 3.06 -7.86 3.36
C ASP A 24 3.99 -7.11 2.39
N VAL A 25 4.07 -5.78 2.47
CA VAL A 25 4.83 -4.97 1.51
C VAL A 25 6.26 -4.71 1.96
N VAL A 26 6.46 -4.28 3.21
CA VAL A 26 7.75 -3.81 3.73
C VAL A 26 8.25 -4.56 4.97
N GLY A 27 7.50 -5.56 5.46
CA GLY A 27 7.86 -6.32 6.66
C GLY A 27 7.62 -5.58 7.98
N ASP A 28 6.93 -4.43 7.96
CA ASP A 28 6.72 -3.57 9.12
C ASP A 28 5.22 -3.28 9.32
N PRO A 29 4.55 -3.86 10.33
CA PRO A 29 3.13 -3.61 10.57
C PRO A 29 2.83 -2.17 11.04
N ARG A 30 3.85 -1.38 11.41
CA ARG A 30 3.69 0.02 11.81
C ARG A 30 3.76 0.98 10.63
N PHE A 31 4.20 0.53 9.46
CA PHE A 31 4.50 1.36 8.30
C PHE A 31 3.43 2.42 8.00
N VAL A 32 2.17 2.00 7.83
CA VAL A 32 1.06 2.93 7.50
C VAL A 32 0.77 3.89 8.65
N PHE A 33 0.88 3.43 9.90
CA PHE A 33 0.69 4.29 11.07
C PHE A 33 1.77 5.35 11.17
N ASP A 34 3.01 5.01 10.84
CA ASP A 34 4.09 5.98 10.81
C ASP A 34 3.91 6.97 9.65
N LEU A 35 3.46 6.53 8.46
CA LEU A 35 3.10 7.44 7.36
C LEU A 35 2.01 8.44 7.79
N ARG A 36 0.98 7.98 8.52
CA ARG A 36 -0.07 8.85 9.08
C ARG A 36 0.46 9.87 10.09
N ARG A 37 1.58 9.55 10.75
CA ARG A 37 2.29 10.44 11.68
C ARG A 37 3.31 11.34 10.99
N GLY A 38 3.40 11.32 9.66
CA GLY A 38 4.31 12.16 8.89
C GLY A 38 5.67 11.54 8.57
N ARG A 39 5.85 10.22 8.78
CA ARG A 39 7.07 9.55 8.31
C ARG A 39 7.17 9.67 6.79
N GLU A 40 8.33 10.11 6.34
CA GLU A 40 8.69 10.12 4.93
C GLU A 40 9.60 8.91 4.64
N PRO A 41 9.13 7.89 3.90
CA PRO A 41 9.97 6.77 3.53
C PRO A 41 10.98 7.19 2.46
N ARG A 42 12.13 6.51 2.46
CA ARG A 42 13.14 6.68 1.41
C ARG A 42 12.54 6.38 0.03
N PRO A 43 12.99 7.05 -1.05
CA PRO A 43 12.46 6.85 -2.41
C PRO A 43 12.34 5.38 -2.81
N ALA A 44 13.38 4.58 -2.61
CA ALA A 44 13.36 3.15 -2.95
C ALA A 44 12.25 2.36 -2.23
N MET A 45 11.90 2.74 -1.00
CA MET A 45 10.80 2.10 -0.26
C MET A 45 9.44 2.58 -0.77
N ALA A 46 9.31 3.86 -1.13
CA ALA A 46 8.11 4.38 -1.79
C ALA A 46 7.86 3.66 -3.13
N ASP A 47 8.90 3.47 -3.94
CA ASP A 47 8.82 2.78 -5.23
C ASP A 47 8.36 1.33 -5.07
N ARG A 48 8.93 0.61 -4.09
CA ARG A 48 8.49 -0.76 -3.75
C ARG A 48 7.01 -0.83 -3.38
N VAL A 49 6.54 0.13 -2.58
CA VAL A 49 5.13 0.19 -2.15
C VAL A 49 4.21 0.48 -3.34
N LEU A 50 4.59 1.41 -4.21
CA LEU A 50 3.83 1.75 -5.41
C LEU A 50 3.78 0.57 -6.40
N ALA A 51 4.91 -0.11 -6.62
CA ALA A 51 4.98 -1.29 -7.49
C ALA A 51 4.09 -2.43 -6.97
N PHE A 52 4.07 -2.67 -5.66
CA PHE A 52 3.17 -3.65 -5.05
C PHE A 52 1.70 -3.32 -5.32
N ILE A 53 1.29 -2.07 -5.07
CA ILE A 53 -0.09 -1.61 -5.29
C ILE A 53 -0.48 -1.77 -6.76
N ALA A 54 0.40 -1.38 -7.70
CA ALA A 54 0.15 -1.51 -9.13
C ALA A 54 -0.04 -2.97 -9.55
N ARG A 55 0.82 -3.87 -9.07
CA ARG A 55 0.70 -5.31 -9.34
C ARG A 55 -0.63 -5.86 -8.84
N GLU A 56 -0.98 -5.57 -7.59
CA GLU A 56 -2.22 -6.02 -6.99
C GLU A 56 -3.44 -5.53 -7.77
N VAL A 57 -3.50 -4.24 -8.12
CA VAL A 57 -4.61 -3.65 -8.91
C VAL A 57 -4.80 -4.41 -10.22
N ASN A 58 -3.71 -4.64 -10.97
CA ASN A 58 -3.76 -5.38 -12.24
C ASN A 58 -4.27 -6.82 -12.05
N ASP A 59 -3.88 -7.49 -10.97
CA ASP A 59 -4.34 -8.85 -10.68
C ASP A 59 -5.82 -8.91 -10.30
N ASN A 60 -6.38 -7.83 -9.75
CA ASN A 60 -7.80 -7.74 -9.44
C ASN A 60 -8.64 -7.45 -10.69
N ASP A 61 -8.16 -6.59 -11.59
CA ASP A 61 -8.87 -6.30 -12.85
C ASP A 61 -9.00 -7.58 -13.70
N ARG A 62 -8.01 -8.49 -13.65
CA ARG A 62 -8.08 -9.81 -14.28
C ARG A 62 -9.08 -10.76 -13.63
N LYS A 63 -9.33 -10.63 -12.33
CA LYS A 63 -10.25 -11.49 -11.56
C LYS A 63 -11.70 -11.01 -11.58
N GLY A 64 -11.94 -9.76 -11.97
CA GLY A 64 -13.27 -9.15 -12.07
C GLY A 64 -14.03 -9.44 -13.38
N VAL A 65 -13.46 -10.25 -14.28
CA VAL A 65 -14.13 -10.74 -15.50
C VAL A 65 -14.49 -12.21 -15.29
N ALA A 66 -15.54 -12.44 -14.49
CA ALA A 66 -16.21 -13.73 -14.34
C ALA A 66 -17.69 -13.50 -14.07
#